data_AF-A0AAU7ZPS6-F1
#
_entry.id   AF-A0AAU7ZPS6-F1
#
_cell.length_a   1.000
_cell.length_b   1.000
_cell.length_c   1.000
_cell.angle_alpha   90.00
_cell.angle_beta   90.00
_cell.angle_gamma   90.00
#
_symmetry.space_group_name_H-M   'P 1'
#
loop_
_entity.id
_entity.type
_entity.pdbx_description
1 polymer ?
#
loop_
_entity_poly.entity_id
_entity_poly.type
_entity_poly.pdbx_seq_one_letter_code
_entity_poly.pdbx_strand_id
1 'polypeptide(L)'
;MAIALSTLVGCKLNHSRTLTVHISMVPPASVGGPSQMMQIAGRISDTAPDTEIVLYAHSGVWWLQPLTDQPYTKIQPDLSWKNTTHLGSEYAALLVQSGYHPAAKIMSLPEVGNGVLAVTVVKGRSGYVTSRSKVHFSGYDWIVQTGVSDHGGQPYAYDAANVWTDGDANLHLRMANHDGHWACAELMLDKSLGYGTYIFSTEDSTHLKPSAVLGMFLWDDEQSTNFRNELDMEFSRWGIASGHNAQYVIQPFYAPDNLSRFDVPSGPLTHAFTWQPDRVSFKTVSGPSADNGKTIAQHTFTSDIPPAANEKVHIDLYDFHHKDAANPEPEEIVIRKFVFLPATGSR
;
A
#
# COMPACT_ATOMS: atom_id res chain seq x y z
N MET A 1 5.91 -71.34 -51.87
CA MET A 1 5.01 -70.71 -50.88
C MET A 1 5.74 -70.70 -49.55
N ALA A 2 6.40 -69.59 -49.22
CA ALA A 2 6.98 -69.34 -47.90
C ALA A 2 7.11 -67.82 -47.76
N ILE A 3 6.35 -67.26 -46.84
CA ILE A 3 6.15 -65.84 -46.59
C ILE A 3 7.33 -65.36 -45.72
N ALA A 4 8.08 -64.37 -46.19
CA ALA A 4 9.09 -63.68 -45.41
C ALA A 4 8.40 -62.68 -44.46
N LEU A 5 8.37 -63.00 -43.17
CA LEU A 5 7.92 -62.10 -42.10
C LEU A 5 9.02 -61.05 -41.86
N SER A 6 8.76 -59.81 -42.28
CA SER A 6 9.58 -58.65 -41.91
C SER A 6 9.11 -58.13 -40.54
N THR A 7 9.91 -58.32 -39.50
CA THR A 7 9.67 -57.70 -38.20
C THR A 7 10.17 -56.25 -38.24
N LEU A 8 9.22 -55.32 -38.35
CA LEU A 8 9.45 -53.90 -38.12
C LEU A 8 9.70 -53.68 -36.61
N VAL A 9 10.95 -53.44 -36.25
CA VAL A 9 11.32 -52.92 -34.93
C VAL A 9 10.90 -51.45 -34.88
N GLY A 10 9.72 -51.18 -34.34
CA GLY A 10 9.28 -49.83 -34.03
C GLY A 10 10.08 -49.26 -32.87
N CYS A 11 10.99 -48.33 -33.15
CA CYS A 11 11.57 -47.47 -32.12
C CYS A 11 10.45 -46.59 -31.53
N LYS A 12 9.91 -46.98 -30.37
CA LYS A 12 9.16 -46.05 -29.52
C LYS A 12 10.15 -45.04 -28.94
N LEU A 13 10.28 -43.89 -29.57
CA LEU A 13 10.82 -42.69 -28.95
C LEU A 13 9.92 -42.33 -27.76
N ASN A 14 10.30 -42.74 -26.56
CA ASN A 14 9.79 -42.15 -25.33
C ASN A 14 10.34 -40.72 -25.23
N HIS A 15 9.72 -39.78 -25.94
CA HIS A 15 9.80 -38.38 -25.54
C HIS A 15 8.94 -38.23 -24.29
N SER A 16 9.57 -38.30 -23.11
CA SER A 16 9.01 -37.66 -21.92
C SER A 16 8.88 -36.18 -22.28
N ARG A 17 7.65 -35.72 -22.52
CA ARG A 17 7.39 -34.30 -22.74
C ARG A 17 7.74 -33.58 -21.43
N THR A 18 8.76 -32.74 -21.47
CA THR A 18 9.09 -31.86 -20.36
C THR A 18 7.94 -30.87 -20.18
N LEU A 19 7.35 -30.85 -18.98
CA LEU A 19 6.35 -29.86 -18.62
C LEU A 19 6.99 -28.47 -18.61
N THR A 20 6.27 -27.47 -19.12
CA THR A 20 6.68 -26.07 -19.02
C THR A 20 5.58 -25.23 -18.39
N VAL A 21 6.01 -24.12 -17.80
CA VAL A 21 5.15 -23.05 -17.30
C VAL A 21 5.53 -21.78 -18.05
N HIS A 22 4.54 -20.99 -18.46
CA HIS A 22 4.73 -19.75 -19.19
C HIS A 22 3.92 -18.64 -18.55
N ILE A 23 4.50 -17.44 -18.48
CA ILE A 23 3.80 -16.22 -18.08
C ILE A 23 3.40 -15.48 -19.36
N SER A 24 2.11 -15.31 -19.59
CA SER A 24 1.55 -14.67 -20.79
C SER A 24 1.06 -13.24 -20.52
N MET A 25 0.65 -12.94 -19.28
CA MET A 25 0.34 -11.59 -18.81
C MET A 25 1.39 -11.21 -17.78
N VAL A 26 2.35 -10.38 -18.20
CA VAL A 26 3.50 -9.99 -17.38
C VAL A 26 3.24 -8.60 -16.79
N PRO A 27 3.34 -8.35 -15.48
CA PRO A 27 3.22 -7.00 -14.95
C PRO A 27 4.39 -6.09 -15.38
N PRO A 28 4.27 -4.75 -15.30
CA PRO A 28 5.38 -3.84 -15.61
C PRO A 28 6.51 -3.97 -14.60
N ALA A 29 7.76 -3.72 -15.03
CA ALA A 29 8.89 -3.70 -14.10
C ALA A 29 8.73 -2.53 -13.10
N SER A 30 9.01 -2.80 -11.82
CA SER A 30 9.00 -1.78 -10.75
C SER A 30 10.10 -2.08 -9.72
N VAL A 31 10.39 -1.09 -8.87
CA VAL A 31 11.23 -1.27 -7.68
C VAL A 31 10.65 -2.29 -6.70
N GLY A 32 9.33 -2.55 -6.79
CA GLY A 32 8.59 -3.44 -5.91
C GLY A 32 8.20 -2.79 -4.58
N GLY A 33 7.59 -3.57 -3.69
CA GLY A 33 7.00 -3.09 -2.43
C GLY A 33 5.58 -3.63 -2.23
N PRO A 34 5.00 -3.45 -1.03
CA PRO A 34 3.67 -3.98 -0.70
C PRO A 34 2.53 -3.21 -1.39
N SER A 35 2.77 -1.96 -1.81
CA SER A 35 1.73 -0.98 -2.12
C SER A 35 1.12 -1.07 -3.53
N GLN A 36 1.64 -1.95 -4.40
CA GLN A 36 1.12 -2.09 -5.76
C GLN A 36 1.11 -3.54 -6.20
N MET A 37 -0.10 -4.04 -6.48
CA MET A 37 -0.31 -5.35 -7.09
C MET A 37 -0.96 -5.23 -8.46
N MET A 38 -0.60 -6.14 -9.37
CA MET A 38 -1.24 -6.26 -10.67
C MET A 38 -1.50 -7.72 -11.02
N GLN A 39 -2.37 -7.92 -12.00
CA GLN A 39 -2.69 -9.24 -12.53
C GLN A 39 -1.47 -9.84 -13.23
N ILE A 40 -1.21 -11.11 -12.94
CA ILE A 40 -0.25 -11.97 -13.62
C ILE A 40 -0.98 -13.25 -14.04
N ALA A 41 -0.72 -13.71 -15.26
CA ALA A 41 -1.39 -14.88 -15.79
C ALA A 41 -0.48 -15.64 -16.74
N GLY A 42 -0.81 -16.90 -16.95
CA GLY A 42 -0.01 -17.79 -17.75
C GLY A 42 -0.70 -19.11 -18.03
N ARG A 43 0.09 -20.05 -18.56
CA ARG A 43 -0.38 -21.39 -18.94
C ARG A 43 0.71 -22.42 -18.70
N ILE A 44 0.30 -23.68 -18.54
CA ILE A 44 1.22 -24.83 -18.58
C ILE A 44 1.12 -25.56 -19.93
N SER A 45 2.17 -26.30 -20.31
CA SER A 45 2.23 -26.97 -21.62
C SER A 45 1.31 -28.18 -21.77
N ASP A 46 1.02 -28.87 -20.67
CA ASP A 46 0.25 -30.12 -20.67
C ASP A 46 -0.41 -30.35 -19.30
N THR A 47 -1.42 -31.22 -19.24
CA THR A 47 -2.05 -31.63 -17.99
C THR A 47 -1.03 -32.26 -17.03
N ALA A 48 -1.04 -31.81 -15.79
CA ALA A 48 -0.24 -32.37 -14.71
C ALA A 48 -1.12 -32.51 -13.45
N PRO A 49 -1.64 -33.72 -13.15
CA PRO A 49 -2.42 -33.96 -11.94
C PRO A 49 -1.63 -33.61 -10.68
N ASP A 50 -2.31 -33.14 -9.65
CA ASP A 50 -1.73 -32.82 -8.34
C ASP A 50 -0.60 -31.77 -8.42
N THR A 51 -0.78 -30.74 -9.25
CA THR A 51 0.17 -29.64 -9.39
C THR A 51 -0.45 -28.28 -9.15
N GLU A 52 0.38 -27.34 -8.72
CA GLU A 52 0.02 -25.96 -8.43
C GLU A 52 1.09 -25.01 -8.97
N ILE A 53 0.76 -23.72 -9.06
CA ILE A 53 1.71 -22.68 -9.44
C ILE A 53 2.14 -21.89 -8.21
N VAL A 54 3.45 -21.77 -7.98
CA VAL A 54 4.03 -20.83 -7.02
C VAL A 54 4.61 -19.65 -7.77
N LEU A 55 4.32 -18.43 -7.29
CA LEU A 55 4.77 -17.20 -7.92
C LEU A 55 5.81 -16.48 -7.05
N TYR A 56 6.78 -15.84 -7.69
CA TYR A 56 7.69 -14.91 -7.02
C TYR A 56 7.82 -13.60 -7.81
N ALA A 57 8.01 -12.49 -7.09
CA ALA A 57 8.39 -11.19 -7.66
C ALA A 57 9.77 -10.79 -7.13
N HIS A 58 10.63 -10.25 -7.99
CA HIS A 58 12.00 -9.88 -7.64
C HIS A 58 12.14 -8.39 -7.31
N SER A 59 12.50 -8.09 -6.07
CA SER A 59 12.88 -6.75 -5.59
C SER A 59 14.06 -6.89 -4.63
N GLY A 60 15.27 -6.87 -5.20
CA GLY A 60 16.54 -7.21 -4.54
C GLY A 60 16.71 -8.71 -4.24
N VAL A 61 15.62 -9.36 -3.80
CA VAL A 61 15.45 -10.79 -3.52
C VAL A 61 14.13 -11.25 -4.11
N TRP A 62 13.89 -12.56 -4.18
CA TRP A 62 12.62 -13.12 -4.63
C TRP A 62 11.65 -13.24 -3.47
N TRP A 63 10.49 -12.60 -3.60
CA TRP A 63 9.41 -12.61 -2.62
C TRP A 63 8.25 -13.47 -3.10
N LEU A 64 7.77 -14.37 -2.24
CA LEU A 64 6.65 -15.25 -2.52
C LEU A 64 5.37 -14.45 -2.79
N GLN A 65 4.58 -14.86 -3.77
CA GLN A 65 3.39 -14.13 -4.24
C GLN A 65 2.14 -15.02 -4.29
N PRO A 66 0.94 -14.43 -4.12
CA PRO A 66 0.72 -13.04 -3.71
C PRO A 66 0.97 -12.81 -2.21
N LEU A 67 0.73 -13.83 -1.38
CA LEU A 67 0.82 -13.78 0.08
C LEU A 67 1.51 -15.04 0.61
N THR A 68 2.19 -14.92 1.75
CA THR A 68 2.97 -16.04 2.33
C THR A 68 2.10 -17.14 2.94
N ASP A 69 0.87 -16.82 3.35
CA ASP A 69 -0.11 -17.74 3.91
C ASP A 69 -1.02 -18.38 2.82
N GLN A 70 -1.01 -17.84 1.61
CA GLN A 70 -1.75 -18.35 0.44
C GLN A 70 -0.85 -18.43 -0.81
N PRO A 71 0.15 -19.33 -0.80
CA PRO A 71 1.25 -19.27 -1.77
C PRO A 71 0.96 -19.99 -3.11
N TYR A 72 -0.19 -20.67 -3.21
CA TYR A 72 -0.51 -21.52 -4.35
C TYR A 72 -1.55 -20.88 -5.26
N THR A 73 -1.23 -20.86 -6.54
CA THR A 73 -2.12 -20.43 -7.62
C THR A 73 -2.70 -21.66 -8.31
N LYS A 74 -4.03 -21.73 -8.36
CA LYS A 74 -4.76 -22.84 -8.98
C LYS A 74 -4.64 -22.81 -10.50
N ILE A 75 -4.48 -23.99 -11.08
CA ILE A 75 -4.49 -24.21 -12.53
C ILE A 75 -5.90 -24.58 -12.95
N GLN A 76 -6.41 -23.92 -13.98
CA GLN A 76 -7.75 -24.12 -14.52
C GLN A 76 -7.81 -25.35 -15.45
N PRO A 77 -9.00 -25.91 -15.72
CA PRO A 77 -9.16 -27.07 -16.62
C PRO A 77 -8.64 -26.84 -18.03
N ASP A 78 -8.59 -25.59 -18.49
CA ASP A 78 -8.05 -25.21 -19.80
C ASP A 78 -6.52 -25.03 -19.79
N LEU A 79 -5.82 -25.40 -18.70
CA LEU A 79 -4.38 -25.23 -18.48
C LEU A 79 -3.92 -23.79 -18.24
N SER A 80 -4.84 -22.84 -18.12
CA SER A 80 -4.50 -21.46 -17.72
C SER A 80 -4.38 -21.32 -16.21
N TRP A 81 -3.67 -20.29 -15.79
CA TRP A 81 -3.64 -19.84 -14.40
C TRP A 81 -3.62 -18.31 -14.38
N LYS A 82 -4.15 -17.73 -13.30
CA LYS A 82 -4.22 -16.28 -13.10
C LYS A 82 -4.18 -15.99 -11.61
N ASN A 83 -3.44 -14.96 -11.23
CA ASN A 83 -3.39 -14.44 -9.86
C ASN A 83 -3.01 -12.95 -9.87
N THR A 84 -2.88 -12.34 -8.69
CA THR A 84 -2.20 -11.07 -8.49
C THR A 84 -0.76 -11.28 -8.05
N THR A 85 0.07 -10.27 -8.24
CA THR A 85 1.43 -10.19 -7.72
C THR A 85 1.76 -8.75 -7.38
N HIS A 86 2.49 -8.54 -6.30
CA HIS A 86 3.23 -7.32 -6.07
C HIS A 86 4.19 -7.08 -7.24
N LEU A 87 4.49 -5.81 -7.52
CA LEU A 87 5.41 -5.52 -8.60
C LEU A 87 6.86 -5.84 -8.23
N GLY A 88 7.68 -6.02 -9.25
CA GLY A 88 9.10 -6.29 -9.13
C GLY A 88 9.81 -6.06 -10.45
N SER A 89 11.12 -6.16 -10.43
CA SER A 89 11.96 -6.08 -11.64
C SER A 89 11.75 -7.27 -12.57
N GLU A 90 11.49 -8.44 -11.99
CA GLU A 90 11.29 -9.73 -12.68
C GLU A 90 10.22 -10.55 -11.96
N TYR A 91 9.62 -11.49 -12.68
CA TYR A 91 8.56 -12.37 -12.18
C TYR A 91 8.90 -13.81 -12.51
N ALA A 92 8.70 -14.69 -11.54
CA ALA A 92 8.90 -16.13 -11.71
C ALA A 92 7.59 -16.89 -11.45
N ALA A 93 7.37 -17.93 -12.25
CA ALA A 93 6.33 -18.92 -12.00
C ALA A 93 6.96 -20.30 -11.97
N LEU A 94 6.66 -21.05 -10.91
CA LEU A 94 7.12 -22.40 -10.69
C LEU A 94 5.90 -23.31 -10.78
N LEU A 95 5.97 -24.34 -11.62
CA LEU A 95 5.04 -25.45 -11.56
C LEU A 95 5.57 -26.44 -10.53
N VAL A 96 4.79 -26.74 -9.50
CA VAL A 96 5.20 -27.58 -8.37
C VAL A 96 4.22 -28.72 -8.13
N GLN A 97 4.70 -29.80 -7.53
CA GLN A 97 3.86 -30.88 -7.01
C GLN A 97 3.09 -30.40 -5.76
N SER A 98 1.89 -30.91 -5.58
CA SER A 98 1.10 -30.70 -4.37
C SER A 98 1.90 -31.12 -3.13
N GLY A 99 1.89 -30.27 -2.09
CA GLY A 99 2.70 -30.45 -0.88
C GLY A 99 4.11 -29.86 -0.95
N TYR A 100 4.51 -29.25 -2.07
CA TYR A 100 5.73 -28.44 -2.11
C TYR A 100 5.61 -27.22 -1.20
N HIS A 101 6.56 -26.99 -0.29
CA HIS A 101 6.53 -25.87 0.65
C HIS A 101 7.48 -24.73 0.20
N PRO A 102 6.96 -23.66 -0.43
CA PRO A 102 7.78 -22.52 -0.82
C PRO A 102 8.23 -21.68 0.38
N ALA A 103 9.44 -21.14 0.32
CA ALA A 103 9.92 -20.18 1.31
C ALA A 103 9.41 -18.77 1.00
N ALA A 104 9.07 -17.98 2.02
CA ALA A 104 8.54 -16.63 1.87
C ALA A 104 9.49 -15.66 1.11
N LYS A 105 10.80 -15.87 1.25
CA LYS A 105 11.86 -15.07 0.62
C LYS A 105 13.06 -15.95 0.29
N ILE A 106 13.60 -15.81 -0.92
CA ILE A 106 14.77 -16.56 -1.39
C ILE A 106 15.75 -15.66 -2.17
N MET A 107 17.04 -15.97 -2.05
CA MET A 107 18.10 -15.27 -2.82
C MET A 107 18.21 -15.78 -4.25
N SER A 108 17.90 -17.06 -4.46
CA SER A 108 17.94 -17.73 -5.76
C SER A 108 16.72 -18.61 -5.90
N LEU A 109 16.12 -18.63 -7.09
CA LEU A 109 15.01 -19.54 -7.40
C LEU A 109 15.47 -21.00 -7.30
N PRO A 110 14.59 -21.92 -6.84
CA PRO A 110 14.91 -23.34 -6.81
C PRO A 110 15.05 -23.90 -8.24
N GLU A 111 15.92 -24.89 -8.39
CA GLU A 111 16.09 -25.62 -9.65
C GLU A 111 14.99 -26.69 -9.81
N VAL A 112 14.82 -27.19 -11.04
CA VAL A 112 13.91 -28.31 -11.31
C VAL A 112 14.38 -29.57 -10.55
N GLY A 113 13.45 -30.20 -9.83
CA GLY A 113 13.71 -31.28 -8.88
C GLY A 113 13.06 -30.99 -7.52
N ASN A 114 13.05 -31.99 -6.62
CA ASN A 114 12.53 -31.86 -5.25
C ASN A 114 11.13 -31.22 -5.14
N GLY A 115 10.22 -31.60 -6.05
CA GLY A 115 8.85 -31.06 -6.10
C GLY A 115 8.66 -29.88 -7.06
N VAL A 116 9.73 -29.28 -7.61
CA VAL A 116 9.65 -28.29 -8.69
C VAL A 116 9.73 -28.99 -10.05
N LEU A 117 8.69 -28.82 -10.87
CA LEU A 117 8.55 -29.49 -12.18
C LEU A 117 9.00 -28.61 -13.33
N ALA A 118 8.78 -27.30 -13.23
CA ALA A 118 9.21 -26.32 -14.22
C ALA A 118 9.38 -24.95 -13.58
N VAL A 119 10.29 -24.14 -14.12
CA VAL A 119 10.52 -22.76 -13.69
C VAL A 119 10.55 -21.88 -14.93
N THR A 120 9.90 -20.73 -14.85
CA THR A 120 10.02 -19.68 -15.85
C THR A 120 10.26 -18.34 -15.18
N VAL A 121 11.05 -17.49 -15.82
CA VAL A 121 11.36 -16.13 -15.35
C VAL A 121 11.18 -15.19 -16.51
N VAL A 122 10.45 -14.09 -16.27
CA VAL A 122 10.25 -13.03 -17.25
C VAL A 122 10.63 -11.69 -16.62
N LYS A 123 11.28 -10.84 -17.42
CA LYS A 123 11.46 -9.43 -17.04
C LYS A 123 10.11 -8.74 -17.03
N GLY A 124 9.88 -7.84 -16.07
CA GLY A 124 8.72 -6.98 -16.11
C GLY A 124 8.65 -6.19 -17.42
N ARG A 125 7.45 -5.93 -17.93
CA ARG A 125 7.28 -5.21 -19.20
C ARG A 125 7.95 -3.84 -19.11
N SER A 126 8.76 -3.50 -20.12
CA SER A 126 9.22 -2.13 -20.34
C SER A 126 8.02 -1.27 -20.71
N GLY A 127 7.53 -0.44 -19.78
CA GLY A 127 6.28 0.29 -20.01
C GLY A 127 5.82 1.23 -18.92
N TYR A 128 6.41 1.22 -17.72
CA TYR A 128 6.27 2.31 -16.76
C TYR A 128 7.62 2.59 -16.13
N VAL A 129 8.29 3.63 -16.62
CA VAL A 129 9.08 4.45 -15.70
C VAL A 129 8.04 4.99 -14.72
N THR A 130 8.22 4.71 -13.44
CA THR A 130 7.48 5.37 -12.36
C THR A 130 7.72 6.88 -12.44
N SER A 131 6.98 7.61 -13.28
CA SER A 131 6.55 8.90 -12.79
C SER A 131 5.52 8.55 -11.73
N ARG A 132 5.99 8.37 -10.49
CA ARG A 132 5.12 8.52 -9.32
C ARG A 132 4.29 9.78 -9.60
N SER A 133 2.96 9.63 -9.67
CA SER A 133 2.10 10.80 -9.88
C SER A 133 2.46 11.82 -8.80
N LYS A 134 2.73 13.05 -9.21
CA LYS A 134 3.13 14.10 -8.28
C LYS A 134 2.14 15.24 -8.32
N VAL A 135 1.90 15.83 -7.16
CA VAL A 135 1.20 17.11 -7.02
C VAL A 135 2.12 18.09 -6.33
N HIS A 136 2.08 19.36 -6.77
CA HIS A 136 2.86 20.41 -6.15
C HIS A 136 1.96 21.18 -5.18
N PHE A 137 2.23 21.08 -3.88
CA PHE A 137 1.40 21.69 -2.85
C PHE A 137 2.26 22.31 -1.75
N SER A 138 1.94 23.56 -1.38
CA SER A 138 2.62 24.31 -0.32
C SER A 138 4.15 24.41 -0.48
N GLY A 139 4.64 24.44 -1.73
CA GLY A 139 6.07 24.52 -2.04
C GLY A 139 6.81 23.18 -2.04
N TYR A 140 6.10 22.05 -1.88
CA TYR A 140 6.66 20.70 -1.91
C TYR A 140 6.10 19.90 -3.08
N ASP A 141 6.91 18.97 -3.58
CA ASP A 141 6.44 17.91 -4.47
C ASP A 141 6.03 16.71 -3.63
N TRP A 142 4.76 16.35 -3.73
CA TRP A 142 4.19 15.20 -3.05
C TRP A 142 4.04 14.05 -4.04
N ILE A 143 4.35 12.84 -3.60
CA ILE A 143 4.11 11.60 -4.32
C ILE A 143 2.70 11.13 -3.98
N VAL A 144 1.89 10.90 -5.01
CA VAL A 144 0.54 10.37 -4.87
C VAL A 144 0.59 8.85 -4.88
N GLN A 145 -0.05 8.24 -3.89
CA GLN A 145 -0.18 6.80 -3.75
C GLN A 145 -1.19 6.26 -4.76
N THR A 146 -0.86 5.13 -5.40
CA THR A 146 -1.71 4.49 -6.41
C THR A 146 -1.65 2.99 -6.28
N GLY A 147 -2.77 2.29 -6.54
CA GLY A 147 -2.85 0.84 -6.39
C GLY A 147 -3.37 0.43 -5.02
N VAL A 148 -3.16 -0.83 -4.63
CA VAL A 148 -3.68 -1.38 -3.38
C VAL A 148 -2.62 -1.31 -2.29
N SER A 149 -2.91 -0.66 -1.17
CA SER A 149 -2.03 -0.57 0.01
C SER A 149 -2.80 -0.85 1.29
N ASP A 150 -2.10 -1.23 2.35
CA ASP A 150 -2.66 -1.56 3.67
C ASP A 150 -2.43 -0.47 4.74
N HIS A 151 -2.03 0.74 4.35
CA HIS A 151 -1.68 1.84 5.27
C HIS A 151 -2.83 2.20 6.25
N GLY A 152 -4.09 2.03 5.86
CA GLY A 152 -5.25 2.19 6.76
C GLY A 152 -5.59 0.95 7.62
N GLY A 153 -4.62 0.05 7.84
CA GLY A 153 -4.75 -1.18 8.63
C GLY A 153 -5.39 -2.37 7.90
N GLN A 154 -5.79 -2.20 6.64
CA GLN A 154 -6.35 -3.23 5.76
C GLN A 154 -6.23 -2.80 4.29
N PRO A 155 -6.38 -3.71 3.31
CA PRO A 155 -6.20 -3.36 1.89
C PRO A 155 -7.24 -2.35 1.36
N TYR A 156 -6.78 -1.17 0.95
CA TYR A 156 -7.55 -0.15 0.23
C TYR A 156 -6.96 0.11 -1.15
N ALA A 157 -7.81 0.46 -2.11
CA ALA A 157 -7.37 0.97 -3.41
C ALA A 157 -7.19 2.49 -3.35
N TYR A 158 -6.13 3.00 -3.98
CA TYR A 158 -5.80 4.42 -4.08
C TYR A 158 -5.68 4.81 -5.55
N ASP A 159 -6.16 6.01 -5.91
CA ASP A 159 -6.15 6.52 -7.28
C ASP A 159 -5.56 7.93 -7.32
N ALA A 160 -4.71 8.21 -8.31
CA ALA A 160 -4.16 9.54 -8.52
C ALA A 160 -5.24 10.57 -8.91
N ALA A 161 -6.35 10.15 -9.52
CA ALA A 161 -7.48 11.01 -9.85
C ALA A 161 -8.23 11.56 -8.62
N ASN A 162 -7.89 11.06 -7.42
CA ASN A 162 -8.46 11.47 -6.15
C ASN A 162 -7.58 12.46 -5.39
N VAL A 163 -6.44 12.86 -5.97
CA VAL A 163 -5.54 13.86 -5.38
C VAL A 163 -5.19 14.90 -6.44
N TRP A 164 -5.53 16.17 -6.20
CA TRP A 164 -5.18 17.26 -7.11
C TRP A 164 -5.01 18.58 -6.35
N THR A 165 -4.43 19.56 -7.02
CA THR A 165 -4.43 20.95 -6.55
C THR A 165 -5.32 21.81 -7.41
N ASP A 166 -6.12 22.70 -6.81
CA ASP A 166 -6.99 23.62 -7.52
C ASP A 166 -6.27 24.89 -8.00
N GLY A 167 -7.02 25.82 -8.60
CA GLY A 167 -6.51 27.11 -9.07
C GLY A 167 -6.06 28.06 -7.95
N ASP A 168 -6.50 27.81 -6.72
CA ASP A 168 -6.12 28.56 -5.51
C ASP A 168 -4.94 27.90 -4.76
N ALA A 169 -4.35 26.84 -5.36
CA ALA A 169 -3.27 26.02 -4.80
C ALA A 169 -3.64 25.28 -3.50
N ASN A 170 -4.93 25.03 -3.26
CA ASN A 170 -5.36 24.11 -2.22
C ASN A 170 -5.19 22.66 -2.72
N LEU A 171 -4.89 21.76 -1.80
CA LEU A 171 -4.83 20.32 -2.05
C LEU A 171 -6.19 19.70 -1.75
N HIS A 172 -6.68 18.89 -2.69
CA HIS A 172 -7.92 18.14 -2.55
C HIS A 172 -7.61 16.66 -2.43
N LEU A 173 -8.24 16.00 -1.45
CA LEU A 173 -8.27 14.54 -1.33
C LEU A 173 -9.73 14.10 -1.41
N ARG A 174 -10.00 13.10 -2.24
CA ARG A 174 -11.34 12.57 -2.45
C ARG A 174 -11.38 11.06 -2.32
N MET A 175 -12.45 10.52 -1.77
CA MET A 175 -12.83 9.12 -1.97
C MET A 175 -13.98 9.07 -2.96
N ALA A 176 -13.84 8.29 -4.03
CA ALA A 176 -14.85 8.24 -5.09
C ALA A 176 -14.82 6.91 -5.82
N ASN A 177 -15.96 6.59 -6.46
CA ASN A 177 -16.05 5.49 -7.41
C ASN A 177 -15.65 5.98 -8.81
N HIS A 178 -14.65 5.35 -9.40
CA HIS A 178 -14.25 5.55 -10.79
C HIS A 178 -14.48 4.25 -11.55
N ASP A 179 -15.36 4.27 -12.55
CA ASP A 179 -15.65 3.13 -13.42
C ASP A 179 -15.98 1.81 -12.69
N GLY A 180 -16.70 1.90 -11.58
CA GLY A 180 -17.09 0.74 -10.76
C GLY A 180 -16.08 0.39 -9.65
N HIS A 181 -14.98 1.15 -9.52
CA HIS A 181 -13.94 0.93 -8.53
C HIS A 181 -13.92 2.05 -7.49
N TRP A 182 -14.24 1.74 -6.24
CA TRP A 182 -14.07 2.66 -5.12
C TRP A 182 -12.59 2.79 -4.77
N ALA A 183 -12.09 4.02 -4.72
CA ALA A 183 -10.73 4.32 -4.37
C ALA A 183 -10.64 5.48 -3.37
N CYS A 184 -9.65 5.39 -2.49
CA CYS A 184 -9.24 6.36 -1.50
C CYS A 184 -8.22 7.35 -2.10
N ALA A 185 -7.73 8.27 -1.27
CA ALA A 185 -6.67 9.21 -1.59
C ALA A 185 -5.54 9.09 -0.58
N GLU A 186 -4.29 9.11 -1.03
CA GLU A 186 -3.13 9.28 -0.18
C GLU A 186 -1.99 9.92 -0.96
N LEU A 187 -1.20 10.73 -0.27
CA LEU A 187 0.04 11.29 -0.77
C LEU A 187 1.06 11.43 0.35
N MET A 188 2.33 11.33 -0.02
CA MET A 188 3.45 11.47 0.90
C MET A 188 4.53 12.41 0.36
N LEU A 189 5.31 13.01 1.25
CA LEU A 189 6.57 13.64 0.86
C LEU A 189 7.60 12.57 0.49
N ASP A 190 8.51 12.89 -0.42
CA ASP A 190 9.59 11.95 -0.84
C ASP A 190 10.72 11.84 0.20
N LYS A 191 10.76 12.74 1.18
CA LYS A 191 11.85 12.84 2.16
C LYS A 191 11.30 13.09 3.56
N SER A 192 12.00 12.54 4.55
CA SER A 192 11.86 12.96 5.94
C SER A 192 12.23 14.44 6.08
N LEU A 193 11.49 15.14 6.94
CA LEU A 193 11.78 16.50 7.37
C LEU A 193 12.40 16.56 8.78
N GLY A 194 12.34 15.45 9.54
CA GLY A 194 12.91 15.31 10.88
C GLY A 194 12.19 16.12 11.96
N TYR A 195 12.88 16.36 13.08
CA TYR A 195 12.33 17.12 14.21
C TYR A 195 11.95 18.56 13.84
N GLY A 196 10.80 19.00 14.32
CA GLY A 196 10.28 20.34 14.06
C GLY A 196 8.78 20.45 14.30
N THR A 197 8.20 21.55 13.85
CA THR A 197 6.77 21.81 13.92
C THR A 197 6.14 21.63 12.55
N TYR A 198 5.13 20.76 12.47
CA TYR A 198 4.34 20.47 11.28
C TYR A 198 2.97 21.12 11.46
N ILE A 199 2.50 21.85 10.46
CA ILE A 199 1.26 22.65 10.53
C ILE A 199 0.43 22.39 9.28
N PHE A 200 -0.84 22.05 9.47
CA PHE A 200 -1.81 21.78 8.41
C PHE A 200 -3.04 22.67 8.61
N SER A 201 -3.44 23.38 7.57
CA SER A 201 -4.68 24.16 7.56
C SER A 201 -5.69 23.47 6.66
N THR A 202 -6.85 23.12 7.21
CA THR A 202 -7.91 22.34 6.57
C THR A 202 -9.19 23.16 6.47
N GLU A 203 -10.03 22.82 5.49
CA GLU A 203 -11.45 23.19 5.52
C GLU A 203 -12.22 22.36 6.55
N ASP A 204 -13.52 22.62 6.66
CA ASP A 204 -14.41 21.84 7.53
C ASP A 204 -14.30 20.34 7.22
N SER A 205 -14.01 19.52 8.24
CA SER A 205 -13.99 18.06 8.14
C SER A 205 -15.23 17.40 8.74
N THR A 206 -16.12 18.17 9.35
CA THR A 206 -17.28 17.64 10.07
C THR A 206 -18.41 17.15 9.17
N HIS A 207 -18.39 17.51 7.88
CA HIS A 207 -19.30 16.98 6.86
C HIS A 207 -18.97 15.56 6.42
N LEU A 208 -17.75 15.08 6.71
CA LEU A 208 -17.34 13.72 6.41
C LEU A 208 -18.25 12.73 7.15
N LYS A 209 -18.59 11.63 6.48
CA LYS A 209 -19.39 10.56 7.07
C LYS A 209 -18.64 9.94 8.25
N PRO A 210 -19.36 9.27 9.17
CA PRO A 210 -18.73 8.66 10.32
C PRO A 210 -17.55 7.72 10.00
N SER A 211 -17.56 7.03 8.85
CA SER A 211 -16.54 6.07 8.41
C SER A 211 -15.30 6.70 7.79
N ALA A 212 -15.42 7.89 7.20
CA ALA A 212 -14.29 8.54 6.54
C ALA A 212 -13.24 8.96 7.58
N VAL A 213 -11.98 8.68 7.26
CA VAL A 213 -10.83 9.03 8.08
C VAL A 213 -9.91 9.93 7.28
N LEU A 214 -9.73 11.16 7.74
CA LEU A 214 -8.61 12.00 7.33
C LEU A 214 -7.46 11.77 8.31
N GLY A 215 -6.35 11.21 7.82
CA GLY A 215 -5.09 11.11 8.54
C GLY A 215 -4.09 12.15 8.06
N MET A 216 -3.39 12.78 8.99
CA MET A 216 -2.19 13.59 8.75
C MET A 216 -1.11 13.12 9.71
N PHE A 217 -0.09 12.44 9.20
CA PHE A 217 0.78 11.63 10.04
C PHE A 217 2.23 11.60 9.56
N LEU A 218 3.13 11.18 10.46
CA LEU A 218 4.49 10.77 10.12
C LEU A 218 4.60 9.26 10.15
N TRP A 219 5.18 8.66 9.13
CA TRP A 219 5.39 7.20 9.09
C TRP A 219 6.66 6.81 8.34
N ASP A 220 7.38 5.82 8.88
CA ASP A 220 8.56 5.22 8.25
C ASP A 220 8.16 4.01 7.41
N ASP A 221 7.95 4.23 6.11
CA ASP A 221 7.58 3.17 5.14
C ASP A 221 8.56 1.97 5.16
N GLU A 222 9.83 2.19 5.52
CA GLU A 222 10.87 1.16 5.49
C GLU A 222 10.83 0.25 6.73
N GLN A 223 10.14 0.68 7.78
CA GLN A 223 9.92 -0.08 9.01
C GLN A 223 8.45 -0.46 9.22
N SER A 224 7.73 -0.79 8.13
CA SER A 224 6.30 -1.10 8.14
C SER A 224 5.86 -2.23 9.09
N THR A 225 6.76 -3.09 9.56
CA THR A 225 6.47 -4.13 10.58
C THR A 225 6.56 -3.63 12.02
N ASN A 226 7.09 -2.43 12.24
CA ASN A 226 7.18 -1.77 13.53
C ASN A 226 6.31 -0.50 13.50
N PHE A 227 5.00 -0.69 13.61
CA PHE A 227 4.00 0.38 13.66
C PHE A 227 4.25 1.43 14.77
N ARG A 228 5.24 1.24 15.66
CA ARG A 228 5.55 2.14 16.78
C ARG A 228 6.21 3.46 16.37
N ASN A 229 6.55 3.63 15.09
CA ASN A 229 7.24 4.81 14.57
C ASN A 229 6.29 5.77 13.85
N GLU A 230 5.13 6.05 14.44
CA GLU A 230 4.06 6.80 13.80
C GLU A 230 3.43 7.82 14.76
N LEU A 231 3.17 9.01 14.22
CA LEU A 231 2.57 10.15 14.90
C LEU A 231 1.36 10.62 14.11
N ASP A 232 0.17 10.64 14.71
CA ASP A 232 -1.07 10.85 13.96
C ASP A 232 -1.91 12.01 14.48
N MET A 233 -2.47 12.74 13.54
CA MET A 233 -3.69 13.54 13.74
C MET A 233 -4.78 12.96 12.84
N GLU A 234 -5.79 12.35 13.45
CA GLU A 234 -6.87 11.68 12.71
C GLU A 234 -8.21 12.36 12.99
N PHE A 235 -9.00 12.57 11.93
CA PHE A 235 -10.33 13.16 11.99
C PHE A 235 -11.32 12.18 11.38
N SER A 236 -12.09 11.53 12.25
CA SER A 236 -13.07 10.51 11.92
C SER A 236 -13.94 10.21 13.12
N ARG A 237 -15.08 9.55 12.89
CA ARG A 237 -15.82 8.88 13.96
C ARG A 237 -15.66 7.36 13.93
N TRP A 238 -14.80 6.81 13.06
CA TRP A 238 -14.54 5.37 12.88
C TRP A 238 -15.83 4.54 12.71
N GLY A 239 -16.82 5.14 12.06
CA GLY A 239 -18.16 4.62 11.80
C GLY A 239 -19.04 4.51 13.06
N ILE A 240 -18.75 5.25 14.12
CA ILE A 240 -19.56 5.35 15.34
C ILE A 240 -20.18 6.76 15.40
N ALA A 241 -21.41 6.92 14.91
CA ALA A 241 -22.02 8.24 14.70
C ALA A 241 -22.03 9.17 15.93
N SER A 242 -22.10 8.62 17.16
CA SER A 242 -22.08 9.37 18.42
C SER A 242 -20.70 9.47 19.09
N GLY A 243 -19.66 8.96 18.43
CA GLY A 243 -18.29 9.01 18.94
C GLY A 243 -17.63 10.38 18.73
N HIS A 244 -16.49 10.56 19.39
CA HIS A 244 -15.59 11.68 19.12
C HIS A 244 -15.18 11.71 17.65
N ASN A 245 -15.00 12.89 17.09
CA ASN A 245 -14.65 13.05 15.66
C ASN A 245 -13.16 13.36 15.39
N ALA A 246 -12.29 13.33 16.41
CA ALA A 246 -10.86 13.55 16.24
C ALA A 246 -10.01 12.86 17.33
N GLN A 247 -8.75 12.57 16.99
CA GLN A 247 -7.75 12.11 17.95
C GLN A 247 -6.32 12.50 17.57
N TYR A 248 -5.44 12.53 18.58
CA TYR A 248 -4.00 12.49 18.42
C TYR A 248 -3.47 11.13 18.88
N VAL A 249 -2.51 10.56 18.17
CA VAL A 249 -1.96 9.24 18.46
C VAL A 249 -0.43 9.24 18.38
N ILE A 250 0.19 8.49 19.28
CA ILE A 250 1.55 7.96 19.13
C ILE A 250 1.40 6.45 19.03
N GLN A 251 1.74 5.82 17.92
CA GLN A 251 1.54 4.37 17.86
C GLN A 251 2.42 3.63 18.90
N PRO A 252 1.93 2.54 19.52
CA PRO A 252 0.65 1.89 19.25
C PRO A 252 -0.54 2.52 19.99
N PHE A 253 -1.66 2.72 19.29
CA PHE A 253 -2.88 3.34 19.81
C PHE A 253 -3.50 2.64 21.05
N TYR A 254 -3.19 1.36 21.28
CA TYR A 254 -3.72 0.59 22.40
C TYR A 254 -2.97 0.83 23.71
N ALA A 255 -1.81 1.51 23.67
CA ALA A 255 -1.15 1.97 24.88
C ALA A 255 -1.99 3.11 25.49
N PRO A 256 -2.38 3.02 26.79
CA PRO A 256 -3.32 3.98 27.39
C PRO A 256 -2.89 5.44 27.30
N ASP A 257 -1.58 5.71 27.37
CA ASP A 257 -1.01 7.05 27.37
C ASP A 257 -0.74 7.61 25.97
N ASN A 258 -1.04 6.84 24.92
CA ASN A 258 -0.67 7.14 23.54
C ASN A 258 -1.83 7.69 22.69
N LEU A 259 -2.97 7.98 23.32
CA LEU A 259 -4.20 8.40 22.64
C LEU A 259 -4.84 9.60 23.33
N SER A 260 -5.20 10.62 22.57
CA SER A 260 -6.00 11.75 23.05
C SER A 260 -7.17 12.03 22.12
N ARG A 261 -8.40 11.70 22.55
CA ARG A 261 -9.64 11.92 21.77
C ARG A 261 -10.31 13.25 22.14
N PHE A 262 -10.88 13.91 21.15
CA PHE A 262 -11.59 15.18 21.31
C PHE A 262 -12.59 15.43 20.18
N ASP A 263 -13.36 16.51 20.29
CA ASP A 263 -14.29 16.92 19.23
C ASP A 263 -13.84 18.23 18.58
N VAL A 264 -13.86 18.25 17.25
CA VAL A 264 -13.72 19.46 16.45
C VAL A 264 -15.09 19.99 15.99
N PRO A 265 -15.29 21.32 16.00
CA PRO A 265 -16.50 21.95 15.46
C PRO A 265 -16.42 22.08 13.94
N SER A 266 -17.56 22.42 13.32
CA SER A 266 -17.62 22.81 11.91
C SER A 266 -16.82 24.09 11.64
N GLY A 267 -16.30 24.19 10.42
CA GLY A 267 -15.51 25.31 9.91
C GLY A 267 -14.02 24.97 9.72
N PRO A 268 -13.25 25.89 9.12
CA PRO A 268 -11.83 25.67 8.86
C PRO A 268 -11.04 25.56 10.16
N LEU A 269 -10.02 24.71 10.16
CA LEU A 269 -9.17 24.42 11.32
C LEU A 269 -7.69 24.50 10.95
N THR A 270 -6.85 24.71 11.97
CA THR A 270 -5.40 24.56 11.85
C THR A 270 -4.91 23.58 12.91
N HIS A 271 -4.21 22.55 12.45
CA HIS A 271 -3.67 21.45 13.23
C HIS A 271 -2.15 21.54 13.21
N ALA A 272 -1.52 21.29 14.33
CA ALA A 272 -0.07 21.27 14.42
C ALA A 272 0.41 20.25 15.43
N PHE A 273 1.59 19.69 15.16
CA PHE A 273 2.38 19.02 16.17
C PHE A 273 3.82 19.51 16.14
N THR A 274 4.44 19.61 17.31
CA THR A 274 5.87 19.90 17.48
C THR A 274 6.55 18.66 18.01
N TRP A 275 7.38 18.03 17.18
CA TRP A 275 8.10 16.80 17.49
C TRP A 275 9.53 17.11 17.89
N GLN A 276 9.91 16.60 19.06
CA GLN A 276 11.23 16.67 19.65
C GLN A 276 11.66 15.28 20.11
N PRO A 277 12.96 15.05 20.41
CA PRO A 277 13.45 13.74 20.82
C PRO A 277 12.74 13.12 22.02
N ASP A 278 12.22 13.93 22.94
CA ASP A 278 11.65 13.50 24.21
C ASP A 278 10.14 13.73 24.34
N ARG A 279 9.52 14.42 23.38
CA ARG A 279 8.09 14.77 23.43
C ARG A 279 7.51 15.15 22.08
N VAL A 280 6.19 14.98 21.96
CA VAL A 280 5.40 15.53 20.87
C VAL A 280 4.24 16.32 21.45
N SER A 281 4.13 17.60 21.07
CA SER A 281 3.03 18.47 21.49
C SER A 281 2.10 18.74 20.32
N PHE A 282 0.85 18.28 20.43
CA PHE A 282 -0.21 18.47 19.45
C PHE A 282 -1.13 19.64 19.83
N LYS A 283 -1.65 20.34 18.84
CA LYS A 283 -2.60 21.44 19.01
C LYS A 283 -3.52 21.58 17.78
N THR A 284 -4.80 21.80 18.03
CA THR A 284 -5.80 22.19 17.02
C THR A 284 -6.45 23.49 17.45
N VAL A 285 -6.53 24.44 16.52
CA VAL A 285 -7.17 25.75 16.72
C VAL A 285 -8.20 26.02 15.64
N SER A 286 -9.20 26.85 15.95
CA SER A 286 -10.21 27.29 15.00
C SER A 286 -9.63 28.28 13.97
N GLY A 287 -10.04 28.17 12.72
CA GLY A 287 -9.67 29.08 11.65
C GLY A 287 -8.42 28.66 10.87
N PRO A 288 -8.10 29.37 9.77
CA PRO A 288 -7.07 28.97 8.82
C PRO A 288 -5.64 29.35 9.25
N SER A 289 -5.44 29.86 10.47
CA SER A 289 -4.11 30.22 10.99
C SER A 289 -3.96 29.86 12.46
N ALA A 290 -2.77 29.37 12.82
CA ALA A 290 -2.40 28.99 14.18
C ALA A 290 -2.36 30.18 15.18
N ASP A 291 -2.12 31.41 14.69
CA ASP A 291 -1.76 32.54 15.54
C ASP A 291 -2.96 33.21 16.23
N ASN A 292 -4.14 33.16 15.60
CA ASN A 292 -5.33 33.90 16.03
C ASN A 292 -6.53 33.01 16.36
N GLY A 293 -6.38 31.69 16.25
CA GLY A 293 -7.45 30.73 16.48
C GLY A 293 -7.71 30.42 17.96
N LYS A 294 -8.97 30.20 18.33
CA LYS A 294 -9.33 29.64 19.64
C LYS A 294 -8.80 28.20 19.70
N THR A 295 -8.12 27.84 20.79
CA THR A 295 -7.68 26.45 21.00
C THR A 295 -8.88 25.54 21.21
N ILE A 296 -8.97 24.48 20.40
CA ILE A 296 -10.01 23.44 20.46
C ILE A 296 -9.50 22.28 21.30
N ALA A 297 -8.29 21.80 20.99
CA ALA A 297 -7.64 20.71 21.71
C ALA A 297 -6.13 20.87 21.70
N GLN A 298 -5.48 20.39 22.76
CA GLN A 298 -4.02 20.29 22.84
C GLN A 298 -3.65 19.10 23.73
N HIS A 299 -2.57 18.42 23.39
CA HIS A 299 -2.04 17.31 24.19
C HIS A 299 -0.53 17.22 24.03
N THR A 300 0.18 16.68 25.02
CA THR A 300 1.62 16.42 24.92
C THR A 300 1.92 15.02 25.39
N PHE A 301 2.52 14.24 24.50
CA PHE A 301 3.02 12.90 24.78
C PHE A 301 4.49 12.98 25.16
N THR A 302 4.91 12.17 26.12
CA THR A 302 6.30 12.05 26.60
C THR A 302 6.78 10.60 26.70
N SER A 303 5.95 9.66 26.28
CA SER A 303 6.21 8.21 26.31
C SER A 303 6.17 7.69 24.88
N ASP A 304 6.96 6.66 24.60
CA ASP A 304 7.02 5.98 23.30
C ASP A 304 7.25 6.93 22.10
N ILE A 305 7.95 8.04 22.33
CA ILE A 305 8.24 9.03 21.30
C ILE A 305 9.20 8.40 20.27
N PRO A 306 8.81 8.28 19.00
CA PRO A 306 9.67 7.68 18.00
C PRO A 306 10.89 8.57 17.74
N PRO A 307 12.07 7.96 17.53
CA PRO A 307 13.24 8.69 17.09
C PRO A 307 13.10 9.11 15.62
N ALA A 308 13.73 10.21 15.24
CA ALA A 308 13.83 10.58 13.82
C ALA A 308 14.71 9.59 13.06
N ALA A 309 14.21 9.12 11.93
CA ALA A 309 14.82 8.16 11.02
C ALA A 309 14.41 8.50 9.57
N ASN A 310 13.59 7.66 8.94
CA ASN A 310 13.16 7.78 7.54
C ASN A 310 11.67 8.14 7.41
N GLU A 311 11.03 8.58 8.50
CA GLU A 311 9.61 8.95 8.51
C GLU A 311 9.29 10.07 7.53
N LYS A 312 8.21 9.92 6.78
CA LYS A 312 7.74 10.93 5.82
C LYS A 312 6.41 11.47 6.31
N VAL A 313 6.07 12.66 5.81
CA VAL A 313 4.72 13.21 6.01
C VAL A 313 3.78 12.51 5.04
N HIS A 314 2.70 11.95 5.57
CA HIS A 314 1.60 11.39 4.80
C HIS A 314 0.32 12.17 5.10
N ILE A 315 -0.55 12.20 4.10
CA ILE A 315 -1.92 12.68 4.21
C ILE A 315 -2.79 11.67 3.49
N ASP A 316 -3.85 11.18 4.12
CA ASP A 316 -4.78 10.26 3.48
C ASP A 316 -6.25 10.62 3.75
N LEU A 317 -7.12 10.03 2.93
CA LEU A 317 -8.55 10.00 3.13
C LEU A 317 -9.06 8.61 2.74
N TYR A 318 -9.49 7.81 3.71
CA TYR A 318 -9.93 6.43 3.49
C TYR A 318 -11.23 6.07 4.26
N ASP A 319 -11.89 4.98 3.82
CA ASP A 319 -13.16 4.49 4.40
C ASP A 319 -12.90 3.38 5.43
N PHE A 320 -12.99 3.72 6.72
CA PHE A 320 -12.73 2.80 7.80
C PHE A 320 -13.59 1.51 7.72
N HIS A 321 -12.92 0.36 7.58
CA HIS A 321 -13.56 -0.96 7.51
C HIS A 321 -14.52 -1.16 6.32
N HIS A 322 -14.34 -0.39 5.23
CA HIS A 322 -15.17 -0.46 4.02
C HIS A 322 -16.67 -0.30 4.33
N LYS A 323 -17.02 0.49 5.35
CA LYS A 323 -18.40 0.58 5.84
C LYS A 323 -19.33 1.20 4.80
N ASP A 324 -18.81 2.05 3.92
CA ASP A 324 -19.58 2.68 2.84
C ASP A 324 -19.56 1.87 1.53
N ALA A 325 -18.80 0.77 1.42
CA ALA A 325 -18.63 0.03 0.17
C ALA A 325 -19.93 -0.52 -0.45
N ALA A 326 -21.00 -0.68 0.34
CA ALA A 326 -22.30 -1.15 -0.15
C ALA A 326 -23.12 -0.06 -0.89
N ASN A 327 -22.92 1.23 -0.55
CA ASN A 327 -23.54 2.37 -1.24
C ASN A 327 -22.66 3.62 -1.09
N PRO A 328 -21.50 3.64 -1.75
CA PRO A 328 -20.52 4.68 -1.51
C PRO A 328 -20.92 5.98 -2.21
N GLU A 329 -20.92 7.07 -1.46
CA GLU A 329 -21.10 8.44 -1.97
C GLU A 329 -19.75 9.14 -1.88
N PRO A 330 -19.35 9.96 -2.88
CA PRO A 330 -18.06 10.62 -2.83
C PRO A 330 -17.92 11.54 -1.61
N GLU A 331 -16.73 11.51 -1.02
CA GLU A 331 -16.35 12.40 0.09
C GLU A 331 -15.05 13.11 -0.24
N GLU A 332 -14.95 14.36 0.18
CA GLU A 332 -13.81 15.22 -0.15
C GLU A 332 -13.42 16.07 1.05
N ILE A 333 -12.11 16.26 1.20
CA ILE A 333 -11.53 17.23 2.12
C ILE A 333 -10.52 18.09 1.38
N VAL A 334 -10.45 19.36 1.78
CA VAL A 334 -9.53 20.34 1.20
C VAL A 334 -8.54 20.78 2.27
N ILE A 335 -7.25 20.74 1.91
CA ILE A 335 -6.14 21.20 2.72
C ILE A 335 -5.57 22.45 2.06
N ARG A 336 -5.68 23.57 2.76
CA ARG A 336 -5.29 24.89 2.27
C ARG A 336 -3.78 25.09 2.30
N LYS A 337 -3.11 24.53 3.32
CA LYS A 337 -1.69 24.77 3.53
C LYS A 337 -1.02 23.67 4.36
N PHE A 338 0.22 23.39 4.02
CA PHE A 338 1.19 22.68 4.85
C PHE A 338 2.42 23.55 5.13
N VAL A 339 2.91 23.56 6.36
CA VAL A 339 4.14 24.25 6.75
C VAL A 339 4.96 23.36 7.66
N PHE A 340 6.27 23.31 7.40
CA PHE A 340 7.25 22.70 8.30
C PHE A 340 8.22 23.79 8.81
N LEU A 341 8.42 23.82 10.12
CA LEU A 341 9.40 24.67 10.79
C LEU A 341 10.44 23.77 11.47
N PRO A 342 11.69 23.70 10.98
CA PRO A 342 12.72 22.86 11.56
C PRO A 342 12.98 23.22 13.03
N ALA A 343 13.28 22.22 13.87
CA ALA A 343 13.72 22.49 15.23
C ALA A 343 14.98 23.37 15.22
N THR A 344 15.01 24.41 16.05
CA THR A 344 16.18 25.28 16.17
C THR A 344 17.29 24.56 16.93
N GLY A 345 18.24 23.98 16.20
CA GLY A 345 19.50 23.46 16.75
C GLY A 345 19.52 21.95 17.03
N SER A 346 19.76 21.15 16.00
CA SER A 346 20.39 19.83 16.11
C SER A 346 20.92 19.42 14.74
N ARG A 347 22.19 19.76 14.49
CA ARG A 347 23.04 19.05 13.52
C ARG A 347 23.59 17.79 14.15
#